data_AF-A0A150IW37-F1
#
_entry.id   AF-A0A150IW37-F1
#
_cell.length_a   1.000
_cell.length_b   1.000
_cell.length_c   1.000
_cell.angle_alpha   90.00
_cell.angle_beta   90.00
_cell.angle_gamma   90.00
#
_symmetry.space_group_name_H-M   'P 1'
#
loop_
_entity.id
_entity.type
_entity.pdbx_description
1 polymer ?
#
loop_
_entity_poly.entity_id
_entity_poly.type
_entity_poly.pdbx_seq_one_letter_code
_entity_poly.pdbx_strand_id
1 'polypeptide(L)'
;MSDFETSLAGVLYELSTFLLEKNEAYGNSAFCPINIFSKANALEQIDVRIDDKLNRLMKGKEYIGDDTVLDLIGYLIIRRMITNKINKGACNNGQEKSTTR
;
A
#
# COMPACT_ATOMS: atom_id res chain seq x y z
N MET A 1 4.58 -20.55 22.80
CA MET A 1 4.37 -19.31 22.04
C MET A 1 3.82 -18.29 23.01
N SER A 2 4.44 -17.12 23.12
CA SER A 2 3.98 -16.08 24.05
C SER A 2 2.66 -15.48 23.56
N ASP A 3 1.87 -14.92 24.49
CA ASP A 3 0.60 -14.23 24.16
C ASP A 3 0.81 -13.11 23.14
N PHE A 4 1.97 -12.44 23.18
CA PHE A 4 2.36 -11.42 22.22
C PHE A 4 2.55 -12.00 20.81
N GLU A 5 3.28 -13.11 20.68
CA GLU A 5 3.52 -13.76 19.39
C GLU A 5 2.21 -14.22 18.74
N THR A 6 1.29 -14.79 19.54
CA THR A 6 -0.02 -15.22 19.05
C THR A 6 -0.88 -14.03 18.62
N SER A 7 -0.92 -12.96 19.42
CA SER A 7 -1.68 -11.74 19.07
C SER A 7 -1.13 -11.06 17.82
N LEU A 8 0.19 -10.95 17.71
CA LEU A 8 0.86 -10.40 16.54
C LEU A 8 0.55 -11.22 15.28
N ALA A 9 0.63 -12.55 15.36
CA ALA A 9 0.32 -13.42 14.23
C ALA A 9 -1.13 -13.27 13.77
N GLY A 10 -2.08 -13.14 14.70
CA GLY A 10 -3.49 -12.90 14.39
C GLY A 10 -3.69 -11.61 13.60
N VAL A 11 -3.14 -10.49 14.09
CA VAL A 11 -3.26 -9.17 13.42
C VAL A 11 -2.61 -9.19 12.04
N LEU A 12 -1.43 -9.80 11.89
CA LEU A 12 -0.76 -9.89 10.59
C LEU A 12 -1.55 -10.74 9.59
N TYR A 13 -2.15 -11.84 10.05
CA TYR A 13 -3.00 -12.69 9.23
C TYR A 13 -4.23 -11.92 8.72
N GLU A 14 -4.96 -11.29 9.63
CA GLU A 14 -6.12 -10.45 9.29
C GLU A 14 -5.77 -9.37 8.26
N LEU A 15 -4.69 -8.64 8.51
CA LEU A 15 -4.21 -7.59 7.62
C LEU A 15 -3.83 -8.14 6.23
N SER A 16 -3.21 -9.32 6.18
CA SER A 16 -2.86 -9.97 4.91
C SER A 16 -4.09 -10.36 4.11
N THR A 17 -5.10 -10.96 4.76
CA THR A 17 -6.37 -11.34 4.14
C THR A 17 -7.08 -10.10 3.61
N PHE A 18 -7.19 -9.06 4.44
CA PHE A 18 -7.80 -7.79 4.07
C PHE A 18 -7.16 -7.16 2.82
N LEU A 19 -5.83 -7.12 2.76
CA LEU A 19 -5.11 -6.57 1.60
C LEU A 19 -5.28 -7.42 0.34
N LEU A 20 -5.34 -8.74 0.47
CA LEU A 20 -5.58 -9.65 -0.65
C LEU A 20 -6.98 -9.48 -1.22
N GLU A 21 -8.01 -9.46 -0.37
CA GLU A 21 -9.41 -9.22 -0.77
C GLU A 21 -9.57 -7.88 -1.50
N LYS A 22 -8.94 -6.81 -0.99
CA LYS A 22 -8.93 -5.51 -1.67
C LYS A 22 -8.22 -5.60 -3.02
N ASN A 23 -7.08 -6.29 -3.10
CA ASN A 23 -6.36 -6.43 -4.36
C ASN A 23 -7.16 -7.24 -5.40
N GLU A 24 -7.89 -8.26 -4.98
CA GLU A 24 -8.82 -9.00 -5.85
C GLU A 24 -9.96 -8.11 -6.35
N ALA A 25 -10.56 -7.31 -5.47
CA ALA A 25 -11.67 -6.42 -5.82
C ALA A 25 -11.26 -5.29 -6.80
N TYR A 26 -10.05 -4.73 -6.65
CA TYR A 26 -9.61 -3.55 -7.42
C TYR A 26 -8.53 -3.85 -8.47
N GLY A 27 -8.11 -5.12 -8.61
CA GLY A 27 -7.25 -5.63 -9.68
C GLY A 27 -5.90 -4.93 -9.82
N ASN A 28 -4.93 -5.21 -8.93
CA ASN A 28 -3.53 -4.70 -8.96
C ASN A 28 -3.36 -3.18 -9.18
N SER A 29 -4.44 -2.41 -9.04
CA SER A 29 -4.49 -0.97 -9.31
C SER A 29 -3.64 -0.16 -8.33
N ALA A 30 -3.32 -0.74 -7.18
CA ALA A 30 -2.39 -0.17 -6.20
C ALA A 30 -0.95 -0.02 -6.75
N PHE A 31 -0.49 -0.95 -7.61
CA PHE A 31 0.84 -0.89 -8.22
C PHE A 31 0.82 -0.35 -9.64
N CYS A 32 -0.28 -0.57 -10.36
CA CYS A 32 -0.49 -0.13 -11.73
C CYS A 32 -1.68 0.83 -11.76
N PRO A 33 -1.47 2.13 -11.43
CA PRO A 33 -2.57 3.07 -11.42
C PRO A 33 -3.15 3.19 -12.83
N ILE A 34 -4.47 3.08 -12.94
CA ILE A 34 -5.18 3.03 -14.23
C ILE A 34 -5.11 4.40 -14.95
N ASN A 35 -4.75 5.48 -14.22
CA ASN A 35 -4.47 6.82 -14.74
C ASN A 35 -5.51 7.36 -15.74
N ILE A 36 -6.78 7.02 -15.53
CA ILE A 36 -7.88 7.44 -16.41
C ILE A 36 -8.08 8.96 -16.35
N PHE A 37 -8.07 9.54 -15.14
CA PHE A 37 -8.21 10.98 -14.92
C PHE A 37 -7.00 11.62 -14.21
N SER A 38 -6.32 10.86 -13.34
CA SER A 38 -5.14 11.33 -12.62
C SER A 38 -3.86 10.98 -13.38
N LYS A 39 -2.94 11.95 -13.49
CA LYS A 39 -1.58 11.75 -14.02
C LYS A 39 -0.55 11.53 -12.89
N ALA A 40 -0.99 11.53 -11.63
CA ALA A 40 -0.11 11.37 -10.48
C ALA A 40 0.52 9.98 -10.46
N ASN A 41 1.74 9.87 -9.95
CA ASN A 41 2.41 8.58 -9.83
C ASN A 41 1.76 7.71 -8.72
N ALA A 42 2.05 6.41 -8.70
CA ALA A 42 1.41 5.48 -7.75
C ALA A 42 1.63 5.87 -6.28
N LEU A 43 2.78 6.45 -5.93
CA LEU A 43 3.05 6.91 -4.55
C LEU A 43 2.17 8.09 -4.18
N GLU A 44 2.08 9.10 -5.04
CA GLU A 44 1.24 10.28 -4.80
C GLU A 44 -0.24 9.90 -4.63
N GLN A 45 -0.74 8.94 -5.42
CA GLN A 45 -2.11 8.46 -5.28
C GLN A 45 -2.36 7.75 -3.94
N ILE A 46 -1.38 7.00 -3.45
CA ILE A 46 -1.45 6.36 -2.12
C ILE A 46 -1.34 7.40 -1.01
N ASP A 47 -0.46 8.39 -1.14
CA ASP A 47 -0.27 9.47 -0.16
C ASP A 47 -1.55 10.29 0.03
N VAL A 48 -2.26 10.62 -1.05
CA VAL A 48 -3.59 11.28 -0.95
C VAL A 48 -4.60 10.44 -0.15
N ARG A 49 -4.57 9.11 -0.29
CA ARG A 49 -5.46 8.21 0.47
C ARG A 49 -5.07 8.15 1.94
N ILE A 50 -3.77 8.14 2.24
CA ILE A 50 -3.25 8.23 3.61
C ILE A 50 -3.72 9.53 4.27
N ASP A 51 -3.61 10.67 3.58
CA ASP A 51 -4.05 11.97 4.09
C ASP A 51 -5.56 12.00 4.36
N ASP A 52 -6.39 11.40 3.50
CA ASP A 52 -7.83 11.27 3.75
C ASP A 52 -8.10 10.49 5.05
N LYS A 53 -7.39 9.37 5.26
CA LYS A 53 -7.56 8.55 6.48
C LYS A 53 -7.06 9.26 7.73
N LEU A 54 -5.92 9.95 7.67
CA LEU A 54 -5.42 10.78 8.78
C LEU A 54 -6.39 11.91 9.13
N ASN A 55 -6.95 12.59 8.12
CA ASN A 55 -7.93 13.65 8.32
C ASN A 55 -9.23 13.14 8.97
N ARG A 56 -9.65 11.90 8.66
CA ARG A 56 -10.81 11.25 9.32
C ARG A 56 -10.53 10.96 10.79
N LEU A 57 -9.37 10.39 11.11
CA LEU A 57 -8.95 10.12 12.50
C LEU A 57 -8.89 11.42 13.30
N MET A 58 -8.27 12.46 12.74
CA MET A 58 -8.19 13.78 13.39
C MET A 58 -9.57 14.38 13.69
N LYS A 59 -10.55 14.15 12.82
CA LYS A 59 -11.92 14.67 12.96
C LYS A 59 -12.82 13.79 13.84
N GLY A 60 -12.35 12.61 14.26
CA GLY A 60 -13.16 11.63 14.98
C GLY A 60 -14.37 11.12 14.18
N LYS A 61 -14.30 11.16 12.84
CA LYS A 61 -15.38 10.74 11.95
C LYS A 61 -15.09 9.34 11.42
N GLU A 62 -15.35 8.33 12.24
CA GLU A 62 -15.44 6.96 11.75
C GLU A 62 -16.73 6.79 10.97
N TYR A 63 -16.63 6.18 9.78
CA TYR A 63 -17.81 5.73 9.07
C TYR A 63 -18.22 4.37 9.64
N ILE A 64 -19.51 4.19 9.89
CA ILE A 64 -20.05 2.92 10.33
C ILE A 64 -19.71 1.86 9.28
N GLY A 65 -18.87 0.88 9.67
CA GLY A 65 -18.43 -0.21 8.79
C GLY A 65 -17.05 -0.04 8.15
N ASP A 66 -16.36 1.09 8.35
CA ASP A 66 -15.00 1.33 7.84
C ASP A 66 -14.02 1.36 9.03
N ASP A 67 -13.06 0.43 9.07
CA ASP A 67 -11.94 0.50 10.00
C ASP A 67 -10.86 1.41 9.42
N THR A 68 -10.89 2.68 9.86
CA THR A 68 -9.97 3.71 9.37
C THR A 68 -8.52 3.42 9.74
N VAL A 69 -8.28 2.73 10.88
CA VAL A 69 -6.93 2.37 11.32
C VAL A 69 -6.39 1.23 10.46
N LEU A 70 -7.18 0.18 10.23
CA LEU A 70 -6.82 -0.94 9.37
C LEU A 70 -6.54 -0.47 7.93
N ASP A 71 -7.39 0.40 7.39
CA ASP A 71 -7.17 1.02 6.07
C ASP A 71 -5.85 1.79 6.02
N LEU A 72 -5.56 2.61 7.03
CA LEU A 72 -4.33 3.40 7.10
C LEU A 72 -3.09 2.51 7.14
N ILE A 73 -3.10 1.46 7.97
CA ILE A 73 -2.02 0.48 8.02
C ILE A 73 -1.85 -0.20 6.64
N GLY A 74 -2.95 -0.57 6.00
CA GLY A 74 -2.95 -1.16 4.66
C GLY A 74 -2.26 -0.26 3.62
N TYR A 75 -2.62 1.03 3.58
CA TYR A 75 -1.99 1.99 2.67
C TYR A 75 -0.50 2.18 2.95
N LEU A 76 -0.07 2.20 4.21
CA LEU A 76 1.35 2.30 4.57
C LEU A 76 2.15 1.07 4.10
N ILE A 77 1.58 -0.12 4.17
CA ILE A 77 2.21 -1.35 3.64
C ILE A 77 2.36 -1.25 2.12
N ILE A 78 1.30 -0.90 1.41
CA ILE A 78 1.32 -0.75 -0.05
C ILE A 78 2.37 0.28 -0.45
N ARG A 79 2.39 1.44 0.22
CA ARG A 79 3.40 2.49 0.02
C ARG A 79 4.81 1.94 0.17
N ARG A 80 5.08 1.18 1.25
CA ARG A 80 6.39 0.54 1.48
C ARG A 80 6.74 -0.46 0.38
N MET A 81 5.78 -1.24 -0.12
CA MET A 81 5.99 -2.18 -1.23
C MET A 81 6.35 -1.46 -2.54
N ILE A 82 5.67 -0.35 -2.86
CA ILE A 82 5.97 0.48 -4.04
C ILE A 82 7.39 1.06 -3.92
N THR A 83 7.73 1.67 -2.78
CA THR A 83 9.07 2.21 -2.52
C THR A 83 10.15 1.12 -2.66
N ASN A 84 9.91 -0.07 -2.12
CA ASN A 84 10.84 -1.20 -2.27
C ASN A 84 11.01 -1.63 -3.73
N LYS A 85 9.94 -1.64 -4.54
CA LYS A 85 10.02 -1.92 -5.98
C LYS A 85 10.82 -0.85 -6.73
N ILE A 86 10.60 0.43 -6.42
CA ILE A 86 11.35 1.55 -7.01
C ILE A 86 12.83 1.42 -6.68
N ASN A 87 13.18 1.17 -5.41
CA ASN A 87 14.57 1.01 -4.97
C ASN A 87 15.25 -0.20 -5.64
N LYS A 88 14.54 -1.32 -5.80
CA LYS A 88 15.05 -2.48 -6.55
C LYS A 88 15.23 -2.18 -8.04
N GLY A 89 14.34 -1.40 -8.64
CA GLY A 89 14.48 -0.93 -10.02
C GLY A 89 15.68 0.01 -10.20
N ALA A 90 15.95 0.87 -9.22
CA ALA A 90 17.13 1.74 -9.21
C ALA A 90 18.45 0.94 -9.10
N CYS A 91 18.47 -0.19 -8.39
CA CYS A 91 19.61 -1.09 -8.34
C CYS A 91 19.86 -1.85 -9.66
N ASN A 92 18.83 -2.08 -10.48
CA ASN A 92 18.95 -2.86 -11.72
C ASN A 92 19.37 -2.01 -12.94
N ASN A 93 19.32 -0.68 -12.85
CA ASN A 93 19.72 0.23 -13.95
C ASN A 93 21.24 0.35 -14.15
N GLY A 94 22.05 -0.47 -13.46
CA GLY A 94 23.50 -0.51 -13.58
C GLY A 94 24.06 -1.52 -14.59
N GLN A 95 23.22 -2.30 -15.29
CA GLN A 95 23.68 -3.34 -16.23
C GLN A 95 22.93 -3.30 -17.56
N GLU A 96 22.90 -2.15 -18.25
CA GLU A 96 22.46 -2.13 -19.65
C GLU A 96 23.09 -0.97 -20.43
N LYS A 97 24.43 -0.88 -20.37
CA LYS A 97 25.23 -0.17 -21.40
C LYS A 97 26.53 -0.91 -21.66
N SER A 98 26.46 -1.95 -22.48
CA SER A 98 27.60 -2.32 -23.33
C SER A 98 27.07 -2.80 -24.69
N THR A 99 26.81 -1.80 -25.51
CA THR A 99 27.31 -1.69 -26.89
C THR A 99 27.11 -2.90 -27.81
N THR A 100 26.03 -2.79 -28.57
CA THR A 100 25.92 -2.99 -30.01
C THR A 100 27.23 -2.83 -30.81
N ARG A 101 27.48 -3.83 -31.68
CA ARG A 101 28.45 -3.95 -32.80
C ARG A 101 29.83 -4.50 -32.48
#